data_AF-A0A505IK94-F1
#
_entry.id   AF-A0A505IK94-F1
#
_cell.length_a   1.000
_cell.length_b   1.000
_cell.length_c   1.000
_cell.angle_alpha   90.00
_cell.angle_beta   90.00
_cell.angle_gamma   90.00
#
_symmetry.space_group_name_H-M   'P 1'
#
loop_
_entity.id
_entity.type
_entity.pdbx_description
1 polymer ?
#
loop_
_entity_poly.entity_id
_entity_poly.type
_entity_poly.pdbx_seq_one_letter_code
_entity_poly.pdbx_strand_id
1 'polypeptide(L)'
;MEFDPSIPGYSTSDESSFAFISAHERWPIILDGIIADVSETLSSTKNSDARAEGLKIIQGFQALKAEIQSDAKLLPLEIDGSTEIVDYNKELAQRKPTWFNVFWLYGECYLYRRIDSLFSQSINWKGYDVFARQKKSTFQSSKTAIVELAARYKTVLSTAALKDSTVEAFHFKEMCEICLWGNATDLSLLTSLTYEDIQKLQGAEARKSQEKNVLINDIPVVYDVMNKVRQDKGAGGRVDIVLDNSGFELYVDLLLAAFMLSTGLASKVLLHPKSLPWFVSDVVPADFTDLLMAVSEPESFFGGDIKNKEQETGTVLKEHEKGGLDFLCAQWNAFRKSGKLIVQENPFWITANSYWRLPYIAPGLFGELRESDLVIFKGDLNYRKLTGDVKWDPTTSFSEAIGPLGQGSGVRTLALRTCKADVVVGLAEGQDEGLRNAHHSESAPKERRWAWTGKWAVASFYDGKSIEN
;
A
#
# COMPACT_ATOMS: atom_id res chain seq x y z
N MET A 1 19.05 -9.66 12.74
CA MET A 1 19.49 -8.59 13.66
C MET A 1 18.90 -8.86 15.04
N GLU A 2 19.29 -8.13 16.09
CA GLU A 2 18.89 -8.41 17.49
C GLU A 2 17.37 -8.60 17.70
N PHE A 3 16.55 -7.79 17.04
CA PHE A 3 15.09 -7.77 17.21
C PHE A 3 14.31 -8.38 16.02
N ASP A 4 14.99 -9.04 15.09
CA ASP A 4 14.31 -9.75 13.99
C ASP A 4 13.83 -11.14 14.44
N PRO A 5 12.87 -11.76 13.72
CA PRO A 5 12.58 -13.17 13.88
C PRO A 5 13.86 -14.02 13.77
N SER A 6 13.93 -15.11 14.53
CA SER A 6 15.04 -16.07 14.47
C SER A 6 14.98 -17.02 13.26
N ILE A 7 14.07 -16.74 12.33
CA ILE A 7 13.82 -17.51 11.11
C ILE A 7 14.61 -16.90 9.94
N PRO A 8 15.16 -17.72 9.03
CA PRO A 8 15.83 -17.20 7.84
C PRO A 8 14.95 -16.28 7.01
N GLY A 9 15.47 -15.09 6.71
CA GLY A 9 14.88 -14.13 5.77
C GLY A 9 14.90 -14.61 4.32
N TYR A 10 14.01 -14.08 3.49
CA TYR A 10 14.16 -14.23 2.04
C TYR A 10 15.41 -13.48 1.56
N SER A 11 16.20 -14.14 0.70
CA SER A 11 17.45 -13.59 0.18
C SER A 11 17.39 -13.45 -1.32
N THR A 12 18.03 -12.42 -1.86
CA THR A 12 18.16 -12.22 -3.30
C THR A 12 18.97 -13.30 -4.01
N SER A 13 19.66 -14.16 -3.26
CA SER A 13 20.39 -15.34 -3.79
C SER A 13 19.51 -16.58 -3.98
N ASP A 14 18.28 -16.57 -3.47
CA ASP A 14 17.40 -17.73 -3.49
C ASP A 14 16.60 -17.79 -4.81
N GLU A 15 17.14 -18.52 -5.79
CA GLU A 15 16.55 -18.74 -7.12
C GLU A 15 15.11 -19.25 -7.10
N SER A 16 14.68 -19.86 -6.00
CA SER A 16 13.32 -20.39 -5.84
C SER A 16 12.31 -19.35 -5.33
N SER A 17 12.76 -18.12 -5.07
CA SER A 17 11.98 -17.07 -4.43
C SER A 17 11.75 -15.85 -5.32
N PHE A 18 10.73 -15.06 -5.01
CA PHE A 18 10.50 -13.80 -5.70
C PHE A 18 11.59 -12.75 -5.42
N ALA A 19 12.32 -12.89 -4.31
CA ALA A 19 13.46 -12.03 -4.01
C ALA A 19 14.53 -12.09 -5.11
N PHE A 20 14.78 -13.27 -5.67
CA PHE A 20 15.71 -13.46 -6.78
C PHE A 20 15.22 -12.73 -8.04
N ILE A 21 13.97 -12.98 -8.45
CA ILE A 21 13.34 -12.31 -9.62
C ILE A 21 13.34 -10.79 -9.44
N SER A 22 13.02 -10.32 -8.23
CA SER A 22 12.97 -8.89 -7.92
C SER A 22 14.35 -8.24 -8.09
N ALA A 23 15.40 -8.87 -7.56
CA ALA A 23 16.76 -8.33 -7.65
C ALA A 23 17.38 -8.43 -9.05
N HIS A 24 17.21 -9.57 -9.72
CA HIS A 24 17.88 -9.86 -10.99
C HIS A 24 17.17 -9.23 -12.20
N GLU A 25 15.84 -9.11 -12.14
CA GLU A 25 15.05 -8.64 -13.27
C GLU A 25 14.39 -7.29 -12.99
N ARG A 26 13.67 -7.17 -11.87
CA ARG A 26 12.79 -6.00 -11.64
C ARG A 26 13.55 -4.73 -11.26
N TRP A 27 14.55 -4.80 -10.37
CA TRP A 27 15.30 -3.62 -9.96
C TRP A 27 16.00 -2.91 -11.13
N PRO A 28 16.70 -3.61 -12.06
CA PRO A 28 17.23 -2.97 -13.26
C PRO A 28 16.16 -2.31 -14.14
N ILE A 29 14.98 -2.93 -14.30
CA ILE A 29 13.86 -2.36 -15.07
C ILE A 29 13.33 -1.08 -14.42
N ILE A 30 13.24 -1.03 -13.09
CA ILE A 30 12.84 0.17 -12.35
C ILE A 30 13.82 1.32 -12.63
N LEU A 31 15.12 1.03 -12.61
CA LEU A 31 16.15 2.04 -12.94
C LEU A 31 16.07 2.51 -14.39
N ASP A 32 15.72 1.64 -15.34
CA ASP A 32 15.45 2.05 -16.73
C ASP A 32 14.27 3.02 -16.84
N GLY A 33 13.18 2.74 -16.11
CA GLY A 33 12.03 3.64 -16.01
C GLY A 33 12.40 5.00 -15.43
N ILE A 34 13.20 5.01 -14.35
CA ILE A 34 13.72 6.23 -13.72
C ILE A 34 14.58 7.06 -14.70
N ILE A 35 15.50 6.41 -15.41
CA ILE A 35 16.35 7.08 -16.41
C ILE A 35 15.50 7.72 -17.51
N ALA A 36 14.50 6.99 -18.00
CA ALA A 36 13.56 7.51 -19.00
C ALA A 36 12.77 8.71 -18.48
N ASP A 37 12.29 8.65 -17.23
CA ASP A 37 11.50 9.73 -16.62
C ASP A 37 12.31 11.03 -16.45
N VAL A 38 13.52 10.92 -15.91
CA VAL A 38 14.42 12.07 -15.76
C VAL A 38 14.81 12.64 -17.12
N SER A 39 15.04 11.77 -18.12
CA SER A 39 15.35 12.20 -19.50
C SER A 39 14.21 13.00 -20.13
N GLU A 40 12.96 12.58 -19.90
CA GLU A 40 11.78 13.31 -20.35
C GLU A 40 11.70 14.69 -19.69
N THR A 41 11.87 14.79 -18.37
CA THR A 41 11.89 16.09 -17.65
C THR A 41 13.03 16.98 -18.14
N LEU A 42 14.20 16.42 -18.43
CA LEU A 42 15.34 17.17 -18.97
C LEU A 42 15.08 17.75 -20.37
N SER A 43 14.22 17.12 -21.18
CA SER A 43 13.90 17.60 -22.52
C SER A 43 13.24 18.99 -22.52
N SER A 44 12.52 19.32 -21.45
CA SER A 44 11.82 20.60 -21.27
C SER A 44 12.51 21.53 -20.26
N THR A 45 13.55 21.07 -19.58
CA THR A 45 14.30 21.85 -18.58
C THR A 45 15.19 22.91 -19.24
N LYS A 46 14.87 24.19 -18.99
CA LYS A 46 15.59 25.35 -19.58
C LYS A 46 16.81 25.81 -18.78
N ASN A 47 16.81 25.60 -17.46
CA ASN A 47 17.93 26.02 -16.60
C ASN A 47 19.14 25.12 -16.88
N SER A 48 20.29 25.73 -17.21
CA SER A 48 21.52 25.01 -17.57
C SER A 48 22.10 24.20 -16.41
N ASP A 49 22.03 24.73 -15.19
CA ASP A 49 22.57 24.09 -13.99
C ASP A 49 21.71 22.90 -13.61
N ALA A 50 20.38 23.06 -13.61
CA ALA A 50 19.43 21.97 -13.42
C ALA A 50 19.61 20.89 -14.50
N ARG A 51 19.84 21.27 -15.77
CA ARG A 51 20.10 20.30 -16.83
C ARG A 51 21.41 19.53 -16.59
N ALA A 52 22.48 20.20 -16.18
CA ALA A 52 23.75 19.57 -15.87
C ALA A 52 23.65 18.61 -14.66
N GLU A 53 22.91 19.01 -13.62
CA GLU A 53 22.60 18.14 -12.47
C GLU A 53 21.81 16.90 -12.88
N GLY A 54 20.73 17.06 -13.67
CA GLY A 54 19.92 15.92 -14.09
C GLY A 54 20.70 14.93 -14.98
N LEU A 55 21.63 15.41 -15.81
CA LEU A 55 22.52 14.52 -16.57
C LEU A 55 23.47 13.72 -15.64
N LYS A 56 23.97 14.32 -14.56
CA LYS A 56 24.76 13.59 -13.54
C LYS A 56 23.90 12.58 -12.78
N ILE A 57 22.65 12.92 -12.49
CA ILE A 57 21.69 12.01 -11.86
C ILE A 57 21.44 10.78 -12.75
N ILE A 58 21.24 10.97 -14.06
CA ILE A 58 21.12 9.86 -15.02
C ILE A 58 22.38 8.98 -15.01
N GLN A 59 23.58 9.57 -15.00
CA GLN A 59 24.82 8.81 -14.89
C GLN A 59 24.89 8.02 -13.58
N GLY A 60 24.44 8.60 -12.47
CA GLY A 60 24.31 7.92 -11.17
C GLY A 60 23.39 6.70 -11.24
N PHE A 61 22.23 6.81 -11.90
CA PHE A 61 21.33 5.66 -12.10
C PHE A 61 21.91 4.59 -13.02
N GLN A 62 22.62 4.98 -14.08
CA GLN A 62 23.34 4.05 -14.95
C GLN A 62 24.43 3.29 -14.18
N ALA A 63 25.17 3.98 -13.31
CA ALA A 63 26.18 3.37 -12.44
C ALA A 63 25.54 2.41 -11.42
N LEU A 64 24.47 2.84 -10.74
CA LEU A 64 23.71 2.00 -9.80
C LEU A 64 23.16 0.74 -10.48
N LYS A 65 22.64 0.85 -11.70
CA LYS A 65 22.19 -0.31 -12.48
C LYS A 65 23.34 -1.27 -12.77
N ALA A 66 24.50 -0.75 -13.19
CA ALA A 66 25.69 -1.55 -13.43
C ALA A 66 26.21 -2.24 -12.14
N GLU A 67 26.15 -1.56 -10.99
CA GLU A 67 26.46 -2.15 -9.68
C GLU A 67 25.57 -3.37 -9.39
N ILE A 68 24.25 -3.24 -9.59
CA ILE A 68 23.29 -4.34 -9.38
C ILE A 68 23.60 -5.50 -10.33
N GLN A 69 23.72 -5.22 -11.63
CA GLN A 69 23.93 -6.25 -12.66
C GLN A 69 25.26 -7.01 -12.53
N SER A 70 26.25 -6.39 -11.90
CA SER A 70 27.56 -7.00 -11.65
C SER A 70 27.68 -7.66 -10.28
N ASP A 71 26.58 -7.75 -9.52
CA ASP A 71 26.55 -8.23 -8.14
C ASP A 71 27.59 -7.53 -7.24
N ALA A 72 27.72 -6.21 -7.39
CA ALA A 72 28.66 -5.45 -6.59
C ALA A 72 28.30 -5.49 -5.09
N LYS A 73 29.31 -5.24 -4.24
CA LYS A 73 29.08 -5.03 -2.80
C LYS A 73 28.25 -3.77 -2.58
N LEU A 74 27.30 -3.83 -1.64
CA LEU A 74 26.59 -2.64 -1.20
C LEU A 74 27.55 -1.73 -0.44
N LEU A 75 27.49 -0.43 -0.74
CA LEU A 75 28.36 0.61 -0.17
C LEU A 75 27.61 1.41 0.91
N PRO A 76 28.31 2.05 1.86
CA PRO A 76 27.65 2.96 2.79
C PRO A 76 26.90 4.07 2.05
N LEU A 77 25.68 4.36 2.48
CA LEU A 77 24.92 5.54 2.05
C LEU A 77 25.62 6.80 2.55
N GLU A 78 25.62 7.85 1.72
CA GLU A 78 26.15 9.15 2.12
C GLU A 78 25.21 9.82 3.14
N ILE A 79 25.79 10.48 4.14
CA ILE A 79 25.01 11.11 5.22
C ILE A 79 24.37 12.40 4.68
N ASP A 80 23.05 12.44 4.65
CA ASP A 80 22.24 13.58 4.16
C ASP A 80 21.60 14.41 5.29
N GLY A 81 21.92 14.09 6.54
CA GLY A 81 21.34 14.70 7.74
C GLY A 81 20.14 13.93 8.32
N SER A 82 19.65 12.92 7.61
CA SER A 82 18.54 12.07 8.06
C SER A 82 19.05 10.97 9.00
N THR A 83 18.33 10.74 10.10
CA THR A 83 18.75 9.82 11.16
C THR A 83 18.79 8.37 10.70
N GLU A 84 17.88 7.98 9.81
CA GLU A 84 17.74 6.59 9.37
C GLU A 84 18.90 6.13 8.47
N ILE A 85 19.60 7.03 7.76
CA ILE A 85 20.81 6.66 7.00
C ILE A 85 21.87 6.05 7.92
N VAL A 86 22.01 6.57 9.13
CA VAL A 86 22.94 6.04 10.13
C VAL A 86 22.59 4.59 10.46
N ASP A 87 21.30 4.28 10.61
CA ASP A 87 20.82 2.93 10.88
C ASP A 87 21.05 1.99 9.69
N TYR A 88 20.81 2.45 8.46
CA TYR A 88 21.14 1.68 7.25
C TYR A 88 22.62 1.30 7.20
N ASN A 89 23.51 2.26 7.46
CA ASN A 89 24.96 2.04 7.44
C ASN A 89 25.42 1.11 8.59
N LYS A 90 24.81 1.23 9.77
CA LYS A 90 25.08 0.34 10.90
C LYS A 90 24.69 -1.11 10.59
N GLU A 91 23.54 -1.32 9.95
CA GLU A 91 23.10 -2.64 9.52
C GLU A 91 23.93 -3.18 8.33
N LEU A 92 24.30 -2.32 7.38
CA LEU A 92 25.16 -2.67 6.26
C LEU A 92 26.49 -3.26 6.74
N ALA A 93 27.13 -2.60 7.70
CA ALA A 93 28.42 -3.02 8.26
C ALA A 93 28.38 -4.42 8.91
N GLN A 94 27.21 -4.82 9.42
CA GLN A 94 26.98 -6.13 10.00
C GLN A 94 26.71 -7.20 8.93
N ARG A 95 26.03 -6.83 7.84
CA ARG A 95 25.63 -7.76 6.76
C ARG A 95 26.72 -8.00 5.72
N LYS A 96 27.51 -6.98 5.38
CA LYS A 96 28.51 -6.98 4.27
C LYS A 96 28.02 -7.66 2.97
N PRO A 97 26.83 -7.32 2.45
CA PRO A 97 26.19 -8.07 1.37
C PRO A 97 26.63 -7.62 -0.03
N THR A 98 26.22 -8.39 -1.04
CA THR A 98 26.19 -7.99 -2.46
C THR A 98 24.73 -7.88 -2.94
N TRP A 99 24.48 -7.29 -4.10
CA TRP A 99 23.11 -7.07 -4.59
C TRP A 99 22.30 -8.37 -4.77
N PHE A 100 22.95 -9.44 -5.21
CA PHE A 100 22.39 -10.79 -5.38
C PHE A 100 22.65 -11.71 -4.18
N ASN A 101 23.22 -11.17 -3.09
CA ASN A 101 23.31 -11.88 -1.81
C ASN A 101 23.07 -10.91 -0.64
N VAL A 102 21.82 -10.47 -0.51
CA VAL A 102 21.34 -9.64 0.59
C VAL A 102 20.00 -10.16 1.09
N PHE A 103 19.67 -9.83 2.35
CA PHE A 103 18.30 -9.98 2.85
C PHE A 103 17.38 -9.04 2.06
N TRP A 104 16.32 -9.60 1.48
CA TRP A 104 15.55 -8.94 0.45
C TRP A 104 14.91 -7.63 0.92
N LEU A 105 14.19 -7.61 2.04
CA LEU A 105 13.61 -6.38 2.61
C LEU A 105 14.66 -5.27 2.76
N TYR A 106 15.84 -5.60 3.32
CA TYR A 106 16.90 -4.61 3.48
C TYR A 106 17.43 -4.11 2.13
N GLY A 107 17.73 -5.02 1.20
CA GLY A 107 18.28 -4.67 -0.12
C GLY A 107 17.33 -3.79 -0.93
N GLU A 108 16.03 -4.08 -0.89
CA GLU A 108 15.02 -3.32 -1.61
C GLU A 108 14.79 -1.94 -0.99
N CYS A 109 14.69 -1.83 0.34
CA CYS A 109 14.62 -0.53 1.00
C CYS A 109 15.90 0.30 0.77
N TYR A 110 17.07 -0.34 0.79
CA TYR A 110 18.35 0.31 0.49
C TYR A 110 18.41 0.84 -0.95
N LEU A 111 17.86 0.11 -1.93
CA LEU A 111 17.76 0.59 -3.32
C LEU A 111 17.01 1.93 -3.40
N TYR A 112 15.85 2.05 -2.76
CA TYR A 112 15.09 3.30 -2.79
C TYR A 112 15.77 4.44 -2.04
N ARG A 113 16.55 4.17 -0.98
CA ARG A 113 17.41 5.21 -0.37
C ARG A 113 18.55 5.63 -1.30
N ARG A 114 19.17 4.70 -2.05
CA ARG A 114 20.17 5.04 -3.10
C ARG A 114 19.56 5.92 -4.20
N ILE A 115 18.32 5.62 -4.59
CA ILE A 115 17.59 6.42 -5.59
C ILE A 115 17.33 7.83 -5.07
N ASP A 116 16.76 7.97 -3.87
CA ASP A 116 16.49 9.27 -3.26
C ASP A 116 17.77 10.09 -3.04
N SER A 117 18.88 9.44 -2.63
CA SER A 117 20.16 10.12 -2.38
C SER A 117 20.69 10.88 -3.60
N LEU A 118 20.47 10.36 -4.82
CA LEU A 118 20.90 11.04 -6.05
C LEU A 118 20.13 12.37 -6.28
N PHE A 119 18.88 12.45 -5.81
CA PHE A 119 18.07 13.66 -5.88
C PHE A 119 18.33 14.58 -4.68
N SER A 120 18.38 14.04 -3.46
CA SER A 120 18.44 14.82 -2.21
C SER A 120 19.74 15.62 -2.04
N GLN A 121 20.82 15.17 -2.69
CA GLN A 121 22.12 15.83 -2.73
C GLN A 121 22.24 16.93 -3.81
N SER A 122 21.29 16.97 -4.75
CA SER A 122 21.27 18.00 -5.78
C SER A 122 20.74 19.33 -5.23
N ILE A 123 20.92 20.41 -5.98
CA ILE A 123 20.36 21.73 -5.62
C ILE A 123 19.00 21.90 -6.29
N ASN A 124 18.91 21.59 -7.59
CA ASN A 124 17.73 21.86 -8.42
C ASN A 124 16.76 20.68 -8.51
N TRP A 125 17.19 19.47 -8.16
CA TRP A 125 16.36 18.25 -8.19
C TRP A 125 15.99 17.74 -6.81
N LYS A 126 16.33 18.47 -5.75
CA LYS A 126 16.01 18.09 -4.38
C LYS A 126 14.49 18.01 -4.20
N GLY A 127 14.00 16.86 -3.74
CA GLY A 127 12.57 16.59 -3.59
C GLY A 127 11.85 16.26 -4.90
N TYR A 128 12.57 16.03 -6.00
CA TYR A 128 11.98 15.54 -7.24
C TYR A 128 11.45 14.12 -7.04
N ASP A 129 10.15 13.93 -7.26
CA ASP A 129 9.53 12.61 -7.28
C ASP A 129 9.54 12.04 -8.70
N VAL A 130 10.49 11.15 -8.95
CA VAL A 130 10.68 10.48 -10.24
C VAL A 130 9.56 9.51 -10.61
N PHE A 131 8.66 9.19 -9.67
CA PHE A 131 7.52 8.31 -9.93
C PHE A 131 6.21 9.09 -10.09
N ALA A 132 6.18 10.39 -9.83
CA ALA A 132 4.97 11.22 -9.88
C ALA A 132 4.25 11.13 -11.23
N ARG A 133 4.98 11.14 -12.36
CA ARG A 133 4.37 11.04 -13.70
C ARG A 133 3.65 9.70 -13.89
N GLN A 134 4.28 8.60 -13.48
CA GLN A 134 3.69 7.25 -13.56
C GLN A 134 2.49 7.11 -12.61
N LYS A 135 2.60 7.60 -11.37
CA LYS A 135 1.50 7.57 -10.38
C LYS A 135 0.28 8.31 -10.92
N LYS A 136 0.48 9.53 -11.44
CA LYS A 136 -0.59 10.35 -12.00
C LYS A 136 -1.24 9.73 -13.23
N SER A 137 -0.45 9.25 -14.19
CA SER A 137 -1.01 8.63 -15.42
C SER A 137 -1.79 7.36 -15.11
N THR A 138 -1.30 6.54 -14.17
CA THR A 138 -2.01 5.35 -13.69
C THR A 138 -3.33 5.74 -13.04
N PHE A 139 -3.35 6.78 -12.21
CA PHE A 139 -4.58 7.25 -11.58
C PHE A 139 -5.59 7.83 -12.59
N GLN A 140 -5.11 8.58 -13.59
CA GLN A 140 -5.95 9.08 -14.68
C GLN A 140 -6.60 7.93 -15.47
N SER A 141 -5.89 6.82 -15.67
CA SER A 141 -6.43 5.63 -16.35
C SER A 141 -7.59 4.97 -15.60
N SER A 142 -7.75 5.26 -14.30
CA SER A 142 -8.83 4.74 -13.46
C SER A 142 -10.09 5.63 -13.45
N LYS A 143 -10.22 6.61 -14.36
CA LYS A 143 -11.36 7.56 -14.43
C LYS A 143 -12.71 6.87 -14.24
N THR A 144 -13.01 5.84 -15.03
CA THR A 144 -14.30 5.14 -14.98
C THR A 144 -14.60 4.57 -13.60
N ALA A 145 -13.63 3.87 -13.00
CA ALA A 145 -13.78 3.27 -11.67
C ALA A 145 -14.00 4.34 -10.59
N ILE A 146 -13.27 5.47 -10.67
CA ILE A 146 -13.36 6.58 -9.72
C ILE A 146 -14.76 7.19 -9.76
N VAL A 147 -15.29 7.50 -10.95
CA VAL A 147 -16.60 8.17 -11.05
C VAL A 147 -17.76 7.26 -10.66
N GLU A 148 -17.69 5.98 -11.03
CA GLU A 148 -18.70 4.98 -10.64
C GLU A 148 -18.70 4.76 -9.13
N LEU A 149 -17.52 4.63 -8.51
CA LEU A 149 -17.41 4.49 -7.06
C LEU A 149 -17.90 5.72 -6.31
N ALA A 150 -17.59 6.93 -6.80
CA ALA A 150 -18.08 8.16 -6.18
C ALA A 150 -19.61 8.22 -6.15
N ALA A 151 -20.25 7.91 -7.27
CA ALA A 151 -21.71 7.87 -7.37
C ALA A 151 -22.31 6.78 -6.46
N ARG A 152 -21.72 5.57 -6.44
CA ARG A 152 -22.14 4.47 -5.57
C ARG A 152 -22.01 4.83 -4.09
N TYR A 153 -20.86 5.35 -3.69
CA TYR A 153 -20.56 5.71 -2.31
C TYR A 153 -21.56 6.74 -1.78
N LYS A 154 -21.90 7.76 -2.60
CA LYS A 154 -22.95 8.73 -2.27
C LYS A 154 -24.30 8.06 -2.02
N THR A 155 -24.69 7.11 -2.87
CA THR A 155 -25.95 6.36 -2.73
C THR A 155 -25.97 5.53 -1.44
N VAL A 156 -24.88 4.81 -1.15
CA VAL A 156 -24.73 4.00 0.07
C VAL A 156 -24.90 4.85 1.33
N LEU A 157 -24.17 5.98 1.43
CA LEU A 157 -24.25 6.85 2.59
C LEU A 157 -25.57 7.60 2.73
N SER A 158 -26.32 7.74 1.64
CA SER A 158 -27.64 8.40 1.66
C SER A 158 -28.78 7.44 2.03
N THR A 159 -28.50 6.13 2.14
CA THR A 159 -29.52 5.11 2.33
C THR A 159 -29.87 4.94 3.81
N ALA A 160 -31.15 5.04 4.17
CA ALA A 160 -31.62 4.88 5.55
C ALA A 160 -31.35 3.49 6.15
N ALA A 161 -31.26 2.46 5.29
CA ALA A 161 -30.93 1.08 5.67
C ALA A 161 -29.54 0.94 6.29
N LEU A 162 -28.63 1.90 6.09
CA LEU A 162 -27.29 1.88 6.71
C LEU A 162 -27.34 1.98 8.26
N LYS A 163 -28.50 2.32 8.84
CA LYS A 163 -28.73 2.25 10.29
C LYS A 163 -28.89 0.81 10.79
N ASP A 164 -29.15 -0.15 9.92
CA ASP A 164 -29.14 -1.57 10.24
C ASP A 164 -27.69 -2.08 10.26
N SER A 165 -27.27 -2.70 11.36
CA SER A 165 -25.90 -3.17 11.54
C SER A 165 -25.49 -4.23 10.52
N THR A 166 -26.44 -5.03 10.02
CA THR A 166 -26.15 -6.05 8.99
C THR A 166 -25.80 -5.40 7.65
N VAL A 167 -26.52 -4.34 7.30
CA VAL A 167 -26.28 -3.57 6.07
C VAL A 167 -24.99 -2.76 6.18
N GLU A 168 -24.73 -2.14 7.34
CA GLU A 168 -23.47 -1.44 7.60
C GLU A 168 -22.27 -2.40 7.58
N ALA A 169 -22.38 -3.57 8.21
CA ALA A 169 -21.35 -4.61 8.18
C ALA A 169 -21.04 -5.09 6.75
N PHE A 170 -22.08 -5.28 5.94
CA PHE A 170 -21.94 -5.65 4.54
C PHE A 170 -21.15 -4.60 3.75
N HIS A 171 -21.51 -3.32 3.88
CA HIS A 171 -20.80 -2.24 3.19
C HIS A 171 -19.40 -2.01 3.75
N PHE A 172 -19.18 -2.20 5.06
CA PHE A 172 -17.84 -2.19 5.63
C PHE A 172 -16.94 -3.26 5.00
N LYS A 173 -17.44 -4.50 4.90
CA LYS A 173 -16.74 -5.59 4.24
C LYS A 173 -16.41 -5.25 2.78
N GLU A 174 -17.40 -4.75 2.06
CA GLU A 174 -17.24 -4.36 0.65
C GLU A 174 -16.16 -3.28 0.47
N MET A 175 -16.16 -2.23 1.31
CA MET A 175 -15.16 -1.16 1.25
C MET A 175 -13.76 -1.69 1.57
N CYS A 176 -13.63 -2.60 2.55
CA CYS A 176 -12.36 -3.24 2.86
C CYS A 176 -11.86 -4.13 1.71
N GLU A 177 -12.75 -4.86 1.04
CA GLU A 177 -12.39 -5.70 -0.12
C GLU A 177 -11.97 -4.85 -1.33
N ILE A 178 -12.63 -3.72 -1.58
CA ILE A 178 -12.19 -2.76 -2.60
C ILE A 178 -10.81 -2.21 -2.25
N CYS A 179 -10.54 -1.89 -0.97
CA CYS A 179 -9.21 -1.47 -0.52
C CYS A 179 -8.16 -2.58 -0.63
N LEU A 180 -8.55 -3.84 -0.41
CA LEU A 180 -7.68 -5.02 -0.47
C LEU A 180 -7.15 -5.25 -1.89
N TRP A 181 -8.03 -5.12 -2.89
CA TRP A 181 -7.68 -5.35 -4.30
C TRP A 181 -7.16 -4.08 -4.99
N GLY A 182 -7.57 -2.88 -4.54
CA GLY A 182 -7.14 -1.62 -5.13
C GLY A 182 -7.39 -1.62 -6.65
N ASN A 183 -6.35 -1.36 -7.43
CA ASN A 183 -6.43 -1.33 -8.91
C ASN A 183 -6.74 -2.68 -9.55
N ALA A 184 -6.64 -3.79 -8.80
CA ALA A 184 -7.04 -5.13 -9.24
C ALA A 184 -8.52 -5.43 -8.99
N THR A 185 -9.29 -4.46 -8.47
CA THR A 185 -10.75 -4.59 -8.30
C THR A 185 -11.42 -4.77 -9.65
N ASP A 186 -12.21 -5.84 -9.81
CA ASP A 186 -13.00 -6.07 -11.01
C ASP A 186 -14.13 -5.04 -11.08
N LEU A 187 -14.21 -4.28 -12.18
CA LEU A 187 -15.26 -3.26 -12.40
C LEU A 187 -16.68 -3.85 -12.29
N SER A 188 -16.88 -5.14 -12.55
CA SER A 188 -18.17 -5.80 -12.34
C SER A 188 -18.60 -5.81 -10.87
N LEU A 189 -17.67 -5.71 -9.93
CA LEU A 189 -17.95 -5.53 -8.50
C LEU A 189 -18.38 -4.12 -8.15
N LEU A 190 -18.08 -3.15 -9.03
CA LEU A 190 -18.48 -1.75 -8.90
C LEU A 190 -19.91 -1.52 -9.41
N THR A 191 -20.50 -2.49 -10.15
CA THR A 191 -21.87 -2.39 -10.65
C THR A 191 -22.88 -2.34 -9.49
N SER A 192 -23.81 -1.38 -9.59
CA SER A 192 -24.78 -1.02 -8.56
C SER A 192 -25.72 -2.16 -8.21
N LEU A 193 -25.77 -2.52 -6.93
CA LEU A 193 -26.77 -3.41 -6.39
C LEU A 193 -27.61 -2.65 -5.38
N THR A 194 -28.92 -2.69 -5.59
CA THR A 194 -29.89 -2.26 -4.61
C THR A 194 -29.98 -3.29 -3.48
N TYR A 195 -30.56 -2.91 -2.35
CA TYR A 195 -30.88 -3.83 -1.26
C TYR A 195 -31.70 -5.05 -1.73
N GLU A 196 -32.54 -4.89 -2.76
CA GLU A 196 -33.26 -6.00 -3.39
C GLU A 196 -32.33 -6.95 -4.16
N ASP A 197 -31.26 -6.45 -4.77
CA ASP A 197 -30.29 -7.27 -5.51
C ASP A 197 -29.36 -8.05 -4.57
N ILE A 198 -29.12 -7.54 -3.36
CA ILE A 198 -28.46 -8.26 -2.26
C ILE A 198 -29.30 -9.50 -1.87
N GLN A 199 -30.63 -9.35 -1.82
CA GLN A 199 -31.54 -10.48 -1.54
C GLN A 199 -31.68 -11.45 -2.73
N LYS A 200 -31.55 -10.96 -3.98
CA LYS A 200 -31.80 -11.75 -5.20
C LYS A 200 -30.58 -12.49 -5.77
N LEU A 201 -29.42 -12.49 -5.10
CA LEU A 201 -28.21 -13.29 -5.45
C LEU A 201 -27.59 -13.03 -6.85
N GLN A 202 -28.16 -12.18 -7.70
CA GLN A 202 -27.69 -12.00 -9.09
C GLN A 202 -26.31 -11.33 -9.22
N GLY A 203 -25.86 -10.56 -8.21
CA GLY A 203 -24.49 -10.06 -8.12
C GLY A 203 -23.51 -10.94 -7.32
N ALA A 204 -23.97 -12.09 -6.81
CA ALA A 204 -23.18 -12.91 -5.91
C ALA A 204 -22.08 -13.71 -6.63
N GLU A 205 -22.15 -13.92 -7.94
CA GLU A 205 -21.22 -14.81 -8.64
C GLU A 205 -19.84 -14.16 -8.91
N ALA A 206 -19.80 -12.91 -9.36
CA ALA A 206 -18.56 -12.13 -9.48
C ALA A 206 -17.92 -11.82 -8.12
N ARG A 207 -18.73 -11.63 -7.06
CA ARG A 207 -18.23 -11.53 -5.68
C ARG A 207 -17.67 -12.85 -5.18
N LYS A 208 -18.40 -13.95 -5.35
CA LYS A 208 -17.94 -15.29 -4.97
C LYS A 208 -16.65 -15.67 -5.70
N SER A 209 -16.41 -15.18 -6.92
CA SER A 209 -15.17 -15.48 -7.64
C SER A 209 -13.96 -14.74 -7.08
N GLN A 210 -14.09 -13.48 -6.65
CA GLN A 210 -13.02 -12.75 -5.96
C GLN A 210 -12.86 -13.16 -4.50
N GLU A 211 -13.95 -13.44 -3.78
CA GLU A 211 -13.90 -14.00 -2.42
C GLU A 211 -13.13 -15.31 -2.37
N LYS A 212 -13.23 -16.16 -3.42
CA LYS A 212 -12.42 -17.38 -3.55
C LYS A 212 -10.91 -17.11 -3.56
N ASN A 213 -10.49 -15.92 -4.02
CA ASN A 213 -9.09 -15.54 -4.06
C ASN A 213 -8.62 -14.88 -2.74
N VAL A 214 -9.53 -14.63 -1.79
CA VAL A 214 -9.20 -14.16 -0.45
C VAL A 214 -9.01 -15.39 0.47
N LEU A 215 -7.76 -15.74 0.74
CA LEU A 215 -7.38 -16.96 1.45
C LEU A 215 -7.69 -16.90 2.95
N ILE A 216 -7.61 -15.71 3.54
CA ILE A 216 -7.93 -15.40 4.93
C ILE A 216 -8.79 -14.15 4.92
N ASN A 217 -9.94 -14.15 5.59
CA ASN A 217 -10.85 -13.02 5.61
C ASN A 217 -11.41 -12.75 7.01
N ASP A 218 -10.67 -11.98 7.81
CA ASP A 218 -11.06 -11.58 9.16
C ASP A 218 -11.81 -10.23 9.19
N ILE A 219 -12.17 -9.67 8.03
CA ILE A 219 -12.88 -8.39 7.94
C ILE A 219 -14.19 -8.38 8.76
N PRO A 220 -15.02 -9.45 8.77
CA PRO A 220 -16.21 -9.49 9.62
C PRO A 220 -15.89 -9.30 11.11
N VAL A 221 -14.80 -9.92 11.60
CA VAL A 221 -14.36 -9.79 13.00
C VAL A 221 -13.96 -8.36 13.32
N VAL A 222 -13.30 -7.67 12.38
CA VAL A 222 -12.93 -6.25 12.53
C VAL A 222 -14.17 -5.38 12.70
N TYR A 223 -15.22 -5.62 11.90
CA TYR A 223 -16.48 -4.87 12.04
C TYR A 223 -17.06 -5.02 13.45
N ASP A 224 -17.14 -6.25 13.97
CA ASP A 224 -17.67 -6.51 15.30
C ASP A 224 -16.86 -5.79 16.39
N VAL A 225 -15.53 -5.81 16.29
CA VAL A 225 -14.64 -5.08 17.20
C VAL A 225 -14.88 -3.57 17.12
N MET A 226 -14.95 -2.99 15.91
CA MET A 226 -15.15 -1.55 15.74
C MET A 226 -16.55 -1.11 16.18
N ASN A 227 -17.57 -1.93 15.94
CA ASN A 227 -18.92 -1.70 16.43
C ASN A 227 -18.96 -1.73 17.96
N LYS A 228 -18.25 -2.68 18.59
CA LYS A 228 -18.11 -2.73 20.05
C LYS A 228 -17.38 -1.50 20.59
N VAL A 229 -16.27 -1.09 19.97
CA VAL A 229 -15.56 0.16 20.33
C VAL A 229 -16.50 1.37 20.29
N ARG A 230 -17.30 1.47 19.22
CA ARG A 230 -18.31 2.53 19.06
C ARG A 230 -19.36 2.51 20.17
N GLN A 231 -19.84 1.33 20.58
CA GLN A 231 -20.81 1.17 21.66
C GLN A 231 -20.19 1.54 23.02
N ASP A 232 -18.99 1.02 23.32
CA ASP A 232 -18.32 1.21 24.61
C ASP A 232 -17.93 2.69 24.84
N LYS A 233 -17.49 3.39 23.78
CA LYS A 233 -17.09 4.81 23.86
C LYS A 233 -18.24 5.79 23.65
N GLY A 234 -19.42 5.32 23.22
CA GLY A 234 -20.52 6.16 22.76
C GLY A 234 -20.24 6.92 21.45
N ALA A 235 -19.08 6.69 20.83
CA ALA A 235 -18.63 7.23 19.55
C ALA A 235 -17.52 6.34 18.98
N GLY A 236 -17.26 6.44 17.66
CA GLY A 236 -16.18 5.68 17.02
C GLY A 236 -14.79 5.97 17.60
N GLY A 237 -13.87 5.04 17.35
CA GLY A 237 -12.48 5.13 17.80
C GLY A 237 -11.53 5.95 16.92
N ARG A 238 -10.24 5.94 17.25
CA ARG A 238 -9.16 6.34 16.33
C ARG A 238 -8.83 5.16 15.42
N VAL A 239 -8.68 5.41 14.12
CA VAL A 239 -8.19 4.43 13.15
C VAL A 239 -6.94 4.98 12.48
N ASP A 240 -5.92 4.16 12.33
CA ASP A 240 -4.71 4.49 11.60
C ASP A 240 -4.62 3.63 10.34
N ILE A 241 -4.28 4.24 9.20
CA ILE A 241 -4.06 3.54 7.93
C ILE A 241 -2.63 3.78 7.50
N VAL A 242 -1.80 2.74 7.54
CA VAL A 242 -0.46 2.72 6.98
C VAL A 242 -0.57 2.40 5.49
N LEU A 243 -0.34 3.43 4.68
CA LEU A 243 -0.65 3.43 3.26
C LEU A 243 0.37 2.61 2.45
N ASP A 244 -0.11 2.06 1.34
CA ASP A 244 0.69 1.45 0.27
C ASP A 244 0.71 2.41 -0.92
N ASN A 245 -0.04 2.12 -2.00
CA ASN A 245 0.05 2.86 -3.26
C ASN A 245 -0.85 4.10 -3.34
N SER A 246 -0.36 5.08 -4.10
CA SER A 246 -1.08 6.26 -4.58
C SER A 246 -2.12 5.90 -5.66
N GLY A 247 -2.77 6.95 -6.20
CA GLY A 247 -3.76 6.81 -7.26
C GLY A 247 -5.04 6.14 -6.77
N PHE A 248 -5.53 5.12 -7.50
CA PHE A 248 -6.82 4.51 -7.21
C PHE A 248 -6.84 3.74 -5.89
N GLU A 249 -5.72 3.16 -5.45
CA GLU A 249 -5.64 2.53 -4.11
C GLU A 249 -5.80 3.56 -2.99
N LEU A 250 -5.05 4.67 -3.03
CA LEU A 250 -5.24 5.78 -2.08
C LEU A 250 -6.67 6.34 -2.13
N TYR A 251 -7.27 6.45 -3.32
CA TYR A 251 -8.65 6.90 -3.48
C TYR A 251 -9.63 6.00 -2.72
N VAL A 252 -9.53 4.68 -2.84
CA VAL A 252 -10.42 3.75 -2.12
C VAL A 252 -10.11 3.67 -0.63
N ASP A 253 -8.84 3.86 -0.22
CA ASP A 253 -8.48 4.00 1.19
C ASP A 253 -9.17 5.23 1.83
N LEU A 254 -9.29 6.33 1.08
CA LEU A 254 -10.05 7.51 1.53
C LEU A 254 -11.56 7.27 1.56
N LEU A 255 -12.10 6.45 0.65
CA LEU A 255 -13.50 6.03 0.73
C LEU A 255 -13.76 5.20 1.99
N LEU A 256 -12.89 4.24 2.33
CA LEU A 256 -13.00 3.47 3.57
C LEU A 256 -12.89 4.37 4.81
N ALA A 257 -11.88 5.24 4.87
CA ALA A 257 -11.71 6.19 5.96
C ALA A 257 -12.96 7.08 6.14
N ALA A 258 -13.48 7.61 5.03
CA ALA A 258 -14.66 8.45 5.06
C ALA A 258 -15.93 7.66 5.42
N PHE A 259 -16.06 6.41 4.97
CA PHE A 259 -17.16 5.52 5.36
C PHE A 259 -17.18 5.32 6.87
N MET A 260 -16.03 4.98 7.47
CA MET A 260 -15.91 4.77 8.91
C MET A 260 -16.22 6.04 9.71
N LEU A 261 -15.80 7.21 9.22
CA LEU A 261 -16.12 8.51 9.84
C LEU A 261 -17.61 8.87 9.72
N SER A 262 -18.24 8.58 8.57
CA SER A 262 -19.65 8.89 8.32
C SER A 262 -20.61 7.98 9.08
N THR A 263 -20.25 6.71 9.24
CA THR A 263 -21.02 5.71 10.01
C THR A 263 -20.74 5.77 11.51
N GLY A 264 -19.73 6.55 11.91
CA GLY A 264 -19.32 6.65 13.31
C GLY A 264 -18.59 5.41 13.82
N LEU A 265 -18.18 4.47 12.96
CA LEU A 265 -17.23 3.40 13.31
C LEU A 265 -15.87 3.97 13.72
N ALA A 266 -15.50 5.12 13.16
CA ALA A 266 -14.36 5.94 13.58
C ALA A 266 -14.82 7.36 13.92
N SER A 267 -14.16 7.99 14.90
CA SER A 267 -14.28 9.42 15.17
C SER A 267 -13.11 10.22 14.59
N LYS A 268 -11.98 9.55 14.34
CA LYS A 268 -10.76 10.11 13.76
C LYS A 268 -10.01 9.06 12.96
N VAL A 269 -9.48 9.45 11.79
CA VAL A 269 -8.63 8.63 10.94
C VAL A 269 -7.30 9.34 10.70
N LEU A 270 -6.19 8.64 10.94
CA LEU A 270 -4.84 9.07 10.61
C LEU A 270 -4.30 8.25 9.44
N LEU A 271 -3.84 8.93 8.41
CA LEU A 271 -3.24 8.34 7.22
C LEU A 271 -1.72 8.52 7.29
N HIS A 272 -0.98 7.42 7.14
CA HIS A 272 0.48 7.38 7.25
C HIS A 272 1.13 7.13 5.88
N PRO A 273 1.46 8.19 5.12
CA PRO A 273 2.24 8.08 3.89
C PRO A 273 3.74 7.89 4.18
N LYS A 274 4.50 7.59 3.13
CA LYS A 274 5.96 7.64 3.11
C LYS A 274 6.42 9.10 2.99
N SER A 275 7.61 9.43 3.49
CA SER A 275 8.15 10.80 3.48
C SER A 275 9.07 11.10 2.29
N LEU A 276 9.26 10.14 1.39
CA LEU A 276 10.03 10.29 0.15
C LEU A 276 9.53 9.29 -0.91
N PRO A 277 9.86 9.47 -2.21
CA PRO A 277 9.47 8.56 -3.29
C PRO A 277 9.92 7.13 -3.00
N TRP A 278 8.97 6.23 -2.76
CA TRP A 278 9.23 4.91 -2.19
C TRP A 278 8.51 3.84 -3.01
N PHE A 279 9.17 2.72 -3.27
CA PHE A 279 8.56 1.52 -3.89
C PHE A 279 7.73 1.81 -5.16
N VAL A 280 8.21 2.77 -5.97
CA VAL A 280 7.55 3.32 -7.16
C VAL A 280 6.26 4.07 -6.83
N SER A 281 5.23 3.35 -6.41
CA SER A 281 3.86 3.88 -6.32
C SER A 281 3.43 4.28 -4.92
N ASP A 282 4.25 4.08 -3.89
CA ASP A 282 3.83 4.38 -2.52
C ASP A 282 3.41 5.84 -2.35
N VAL A 283 2.41 6.04 -1.49
CA VAL A 283 1.87 7.36 -1.20
C VAL A 283 2.92 8.22 -0.50
N VAL A 284 3.16 9.41 -1.06
CA VAL A 284 3.81 10.55 -0.41
C VAL A 284 2.81 11.70 -0.22
N PRO A 285 3.07 12.70 0.64
CA PRO A 285 2.12 13.79 0.87
C PRO A 285 1.65 14.52 -0.39
N ALA A 286 2.53 14.64 -1.40
CA ALA A 286 2.21 15.29 -2.66
C ALA A 286 1.07 14.58 -3.43
N ASP A 287 0.96 13.25 -3.31
CA ASP A 287 -0.05 12.44 -4.03
C ASP A 287 -1.49 12.76 -3.61
N PHE A 288 -1.69 13.25 -2.38
CA PHE A 288 -2.99 13.73 -1.93
C PHE A 288 -3.48 14.93 -2.77
N THR A 289 -2.56 15.70 -3.35
CA THR A 289 -2.91 16.84 -4.21
C THR A 289 -3.54 16.34 -5.51
N ASP A 290 -2.93 15.34 -6.17
CA ASP A 290 -3.50 14.71 -7.37
C ASP A 290 -4.84 14.04 -7.07
N LEU A 291 -4.96 13.35 -5.93
CA LEU A 291 -6.24 12.79 -5.48
C LEU A 291 -7.33 13.87 -5.31
N LEU A 292 -7.01 14.97 -4.63
CA LEU A 292 -7.98 16.04 -4.42
C LEU A 292 -8.37 16.70 -5.74
N MET A 293 -7.41 16.94 -6.65
CA MET A 293 -7.70 17.47 -7.99
C MET A 293 -8.60 16.54 -8.81
N ALA A 294 -8.39 15.22 -8.73
CA ALA A 294 -9.24 14.25 -9.42
C ALA A 294 -10.71 14.29 -8.97
N VAL A 295 -10.98 14.80 -7.76
CA VAL A 295 -12.35 14.91 -7.22
C VAL A 295 -12.89 16.34 -7.30
N SER A 296 -12.07 17.37 -7.11
CA SER A 296 -12.50 18.78 -7.15
C SER A 296 -12.50 19.40 -8.54
N GLU A 297 -11.61 18.95 -9.42
CA GLU A 297 -11.42 19.47 -10.77
C GLU A 297 -11.28 18.32 -11.80
N PRO A 298 -12.23 17.36 -11.83
CA PRO A 298 -12.07 16.13 -12.59
C PRO A 298 -11.90 16.35 -14.10
N GLU A 299 -12.56 17.35 -14.69
CA GLU A 299 -12.39 17.64 -16.12
C GLU A 299 -10.97 18.10 -16.45
N SER A 300 -10.33 18.86 -15.56
CA SER A 300 -8.93 19.25 -15.72
C SER A 300 -8.00 18.06 -15.47
N PHE A 301 -8.25 17.32 -14.40
CA PHE A 301 -7.38 16.20 -14.01
C PHE A 301 -7.39 15.07 -15.04
N PHE A 302 -8.56 14.66 -15.53
CA PHE A 302 -8.69 13.55 -16.50
C PHE A 302 -8.63 14.01 -17.97
N GLY A 303 -8.66 15.32 -18.25
CA GLY A 303 -8.76 15.86 -19.61
C GLY A 303 -7.48 15.76 -20.46
N GLY A 304 -6.32 15.55 -19.86
CA GLY A 304 -5.03 15.38 -20.55
C GLY A 304 -4.56 16.58 -21.40
N ASP A 305 -3.29 16.57 -21.80
CA ASP A 305 -2.76 17.53 -22.77
C ASP A 305 -3.38 17.29 -24.16
N ILE A 306 -4.05 18.31 -24.66
CA ILE A 306 -4.83 18.35 -25.90
C ILE A 306 -3.91 18.21 -27.13
N LYS A 307 -3.44 16.99 -27.45
CA LYS A 307 -2.74 16.72 -28.72
C LYS A 307 -3.41 15.70 -29.63
N ASN A 308 -4.33 14.88 -29.13
CA ASN A 308 -5.09 13.92 -29.95
C ASN A 308 -6.60 14.19 -29.83
N LYS A 309 -7.07 15.28 -30.46
CA LYS A 309 -8.42 15.81 -30.29
C LYS A 309 -9.49 15.21 -31.21
N GLU A 310 -9.19 14.14 -31.95
CA GLU A 310 -10.10 13.68 -33.01
C GLU A 310 -11.09 12.57 -32.60
N GLN A 311 -11.11 12.08 -31.34
CA GLN A 311 -12.04 10.99 -30.97
C GLN A 311 -12.67 11.00 -29.55
N GLU A 312 -12.67 12.08 -28.78
CA GLU A 312 -13.21 12.01 -27.40
C GLU A 312 -14.53 12.76 -27.16
N THR A 313 -15.64 12.07 -27.41
CA THR A 313 -16.97 12.38 -26.84
C THR A 313 -17.11 11.95 -25.37
N GLY A 314 -16.06 11.41 -24.74
CA GLY A 314 -16.05 10.84 -23.37
C GLY A 314 -15.36 11.68 -22.28
N THR A 315 -14.98 12.93 -22.57
CA THR A 315 -14.30 13.81 -21.60
C THR A 315 -15.25 14.44 -20.58
N VAL A 316 -16.49 14.73 -20.99
CA VAL A 316 -17.51 15.38 -20.15
C VAL A 316 -18.18 14.36 -19.23
N LEU A 317 -18.11 14.61 -17.91
CA LEU A 317 -18.80 13.79 -16.92
C LEU A 317 -20.31 13.96 -17.01
N LYS A 318 -21.05 12.88 -16.81
CA LYS A 318 -22.51 12.90 -16.65
C LYS A 318 -22.88 13.56 -15.32
N GLU A 319 -24.08 14.12 -15.23
CA GLU A 319 -24.53 14.85 -14.03
C GLU A 319 -24.44 14.01 -12.74
N HIS A 320 -24.77 12.72 -12.80
CA HIS A 320 -24.70 11.84 -11.64
C HIS A 320 -23.26 11.50 -11.22
N GLU A 321 -22.33 11.38 -12.19
CA GLU A 321 -20.89 11.16 -11.95
C GLU A 321 -20.30 12.38 -11.24
N LYS A 322 -20.62 13.58 -11.75
CA LYS A 322 -20.25 14.86 -11.12
C LYS A 322 -20.82 14.99 -9.71
N GLY A 323 -22.10 14.70 -9.54
CA GLY A 323 -22.75 14.76 -8.24
C GLY A 323 -22.18 13.79 -7.19
N GLY A 324 -21.56 12.68 -7.61
CA GLY A 324 -20.82 11.76 -6.74
C GLY A 324 -19.48 12.36 -6.28
N LEU A 325 -18.70 12.91 -7.21
CA LEU A 325 -17.41 13.55 -6.91
C LEU A 325 -17.59 14.81 -6.04
N ASP A 326 -18.58 15.66 -6.34
CA ASP A 326 -18.89 16.85 -5.53
C ASP A 326 -19.20 16.47 -4.07
N PHE A 327 -19.93 15.36 -3.88
CA PHE A 327 -20.24 14.83 -2.55
C PHE A 327 -18.97 14.41 -1.80
N LEU A 328 -18.07 13.67 -2.46
CA LEU A 328 -16.78 13.27 -1.87
C LEU A 328 -15.93 14.50 -1.53
N CYS A 329 -15.81 15.45 -2.46
CA CYS A 329 -15.05 16.69 -2.26
C CYS A 329 -15.53 17.44 -1.01
N ALA A 330 -16.85 17.65 -0.87
CA ALA A 330 -17.43 18.33 0.27
C ALA A 330 -17.18 17.56 1.58
N GLN A 331 -17.39 16.24 1.55
CA GLN A 331 -17.24 15.38 2.72
C GLN A 331 -15.80 15.32 3.23
N TRP A 332 -14.83 15.05 2.35
CA TRP A 332 -13.42 14.95 2.72
C TRP A 332 -12.87 16.29 3.22
N ASN A 333 -13.27 17.40 2.58
CA ASN A 333 -12.90 18.72 3.07
C ASN A 333 -13.48 19.02 4.47
N ALA A 334 -14.71 18.59 4.76
CA ALA A 334 -15.29 18.73 6.08
C ALA A 334 -14.52 17.91 7.14
N PHE A 335 -14.13 16.67 6.84
CA PHE A 335 -13.35 15.84 7.74
C PHE A 335 -11.94 16.39 7.99
N ARG A 336 -11.27 16.90 6.96
CA ARG A 336 -9.97 17.56 7.10
C ARG A 336 -10.08 18.83 7.96
N LYS A 337 -11.04 19.72 7.66
CA LYS A 337 -11.24 20.97 8.41
C LYS A 337 -11.62 20.74 9.88
N SER A 338 -12.33 19.66 10.18
CA SER A 338 -12.71 19.29 11.55
C SER A 338 -11.64 18.49 12.30
N GLY A 339 -10.48 18.20 11.68
CA GLY A 339 -9.41 17.42 12.29
C GLY A 339 -9.76 15.94 12.48
N LYS A 340 -10.77 15.43 11.77
CA LYS A 340 -11.18 14.02 11.77
C LYS A 340 -10.40 13.17 10.78
N LEU A 341 -9.85 13.78 9.73
CA LEU A 341 -8.97 13.11 8.76
C LEU A 341 -7.62 13.84 8.74
N ILE A 342 -6.57 13.15 9.16
CA ILE A 342 -5.22 13.71 9.34
C ILE A 342 -4.23 12.90 8.52
N VAL A 343 -3.28 13.57 7.87
CA VAL A 343 -2.13 12.94 7.21
C VAL A 343 -0.91 13.17 8.09
N GLN A 344 -0.18 12.11 8.43
CA GLN A 344 0.96 12.15 9.34
C GLN A 344 2.10 11.29 8.82
N GLU A 345 3.21 11.93 8.47
CA GLU A 345 4.43 11.22 8.07
C GLU A 345 5.20 10.70 9.29
N ASN A 346 5.97 9.63 9.08
CA ASN A 346 6.98 9.18 10.04
C ASN A 346 8.18 8.57 9.30
N PRO A 347 9.43 8.96 9.63
CA PRO A 347 10.63 8.40 9.01
C PRO A 347 10.75 6.87 9.14
N PHE A 348 10.13 6.27 10.17
CA PHE A 348 10.16 4.83 10.36
C PHE A 348 9.67 4.04 9.14
N TRP A 349 8.67 4.57 8.41
CA TRP A 349 8.06 3.92 7.27
C TRP A 349 9.01 3.71 6.08
N ILE A 350 10.05 4.54 5.97
CA ILE A 350 11.08 4.50 4.91
C ILE A 350 12.40 3.86 5.37
N THR A 351 12.40 3.20 6.54
CA THR A 351 13.54 2.41 7.02
C THR A 351 13.49 0.97 6.53
N ALA A 352 14.61 0.25 6.59
CA ALA A 352 14.67 -1.20 6.35
C ALA A 352 14.19 -2.03 7.54
N ASN A 353 13.74 -1.39 8.63
CA ASN A 353 13.26 -2.10 9.80
C ASN A 353 11.95 -2.83 9.49
N SER A 354 11.90 -4.12 9.82
CA SER A 354 10.63 -4.81 10.03
C SER A 354 9.90 -4.20 11.22
N TYR A 355 8.58 -4.40 11.31
CA TYR A 355 7.78 -3.87 12.40
C TYR A 355 8.02 -4.59 13.73
N TRP A 356 8.69 -5.74 13.72
CA TRP A 356 9.24 -6.34 14.93
C TRP A 356 10.19 -5.39 15.68
N ARG A 357 10.86 -4.50 14.96
CA ARG A 357 11.77 -3.53 15.56
C ARG A 357 11.07 -2.24 16.01
N LEU A 358 9.79 -2.05 15.66
CA LEU A 358 9.05 -0.81 15.92
C LEU A 358 9.06 -0.39 17.40
N PRO A 359 8.83 -1.29 18.38
CA PRO A 359 8.85 -0.90 19.80
C PRO A 359 10.21 -0.41 20.30
N TYR A 360 11.30 -0.82 19.64
CA TYR A 360 12.67 -0.54 20.07
C TYR A 360 13.28 0.65 19.33
N ILE A 361 12.98 0.79 18.04
CA ILE A 361 13.56 1.83 17.17
C ILE A 361 12.70 3.09 17.15
N ALA A 362 11.37 2.96 17.23
CA ALA A 362 10.45 4.09 17.25
C ALA A 362 9.39 3.93 18.36
N PRO A 363 9.80 3.87 19.64
CA PRO A 363 8.88 3.65 20.77
C PRO A 363 7.76 4.69 20.87
N GLY A 364 8.01 5.94 20.44
CA GLY A 364 6.98 6.98 20.37
C GLY A 364 5.87 6.63 19.37
N LEU A 365 6.23 6.22 18.15
CA LEU A 365 5.28 5.77 17.14
C LEU A 365 4.53 4.51 17.61
N PHE A 366 5.22 3.55 18.23
CA PHE A 366 4.58 2.37 18.81
C PHE A 366 3.53 2.75 19.86
N GLY A 367 3.86 3.69 20.75
CA GLY A 367 2.92 4.25 21.73
C GLY A 367 1.70 4.90 21.07
N GLU A 368 1.89 5.67 20.00
CA GLU A 368 0.78 6.25 19.24
C GLU A 368 -0.13 5.20 18.60
N LEU A 369 0.44 4.13 18.03
CA LEU A 369 -0.34 3.02 17.46
C LEU A 369 -1.10 2.23 18.52
N ARG A 370 -0.58 2.12 19.74
CA ARG A 370 -1.30 1.54 20.89
C ARG A 370 -2.51 2.37 21.32
N GLU A 371 -2.56 3.66 21.02
CA GLU A 371 -3.75 4.48 21.27
C GLU A 371 -4.81 4.34 20.16
N SER A 372 -4.44 3.76 19.02
CA SER A 372 -5.38 3.46 17.94
C SER A 372 -6.33 2.33 18.33
N ASP A 373 -7.59 2.42 17.90
CA ASP A 373 -8.56 1.33 18.05
C ASP A 373 -8.48 0.33 16.89
N LEU A 374 -7.84 0.69 15.78
CA LEU A 374 -7.52 -0.20 14.67
C LEU A 374 -6.40 0.42 13.83
N VAL A 375 -5.34 -0.36 13.58
CA VAL A 375 -4.29 -0.02 12.63
C VAL A 375 -4.42 -0.92 11.40
N ILE A 376 -4.75 -0.32 10.26
CA ILE A 376 -4.85 -0.98 8.96
C ILE A 376 -3.53 -0.81 8.21
N PHE A 377 -2.88 -1.92 7.89
CA PHE A 377 -1.67 -1.97 7.07
C PHE A 377 -2.05 -2.39 5.66
N LYS A 378 -1.85 -1.50 4.69
CA LYS A 378 -2.18 -1.76 3.28
C LYS A 378 -1.02 -2.45 2.56
N GLY A 379 -1.33 -3.39 1.68
CA GLY A 379 -0.40 -3.85 0.66
C GLY A 379 0.70 -4.80 1.14
N ASP A 380 1.55 -5.19 0.18
CA ASP A 380 2.49 -6.29 0.34
C ASP A 380 3.72 -5.91 1.17
N LEU A 381 4.28 -4.71 0.97
CA LEU A 381 5.46 -4.26 1.73
C LEU A 381 5.15 -4.15 3.23
N ASN A 382 3.99 -3.59 3.60
CA ASN A 382 3.61 -3.49 5.00
C ASN A 382 3.39 -4.89 5.62
N TYR A 383 2.85 -5.86 4.87
CA TYR A 383 2.73 -7.25 5.34
C TYR A 383 4.09 -7.94 5.51
N ARG A 384 5.02 -7.73 4.57
CA ARG A 384 6.41 -8.20 4.69
C ARG A 384 7.09 -7.60 5.91
N LYS A 385 6.92 -6.29 6.16
CA LYS A 385 7.44 -5.64 7.37
C LYS A 385 6.78 -6.16 8.65
N LEU A 386 5.47 -6.40 8.66
CA LEU A 386 4.75 -7.01 9.78
C LEU A 386 5.33 -8.38 10.13
N THR A 387 5.53 -9.22 9.12
CA THR A 387 5.99 -10.61 9.26
C THR A 387 7.52 -10.76 9.27
N GLY A 388 8.28 -9.66 9.19
CA GLY A 388 9.74 -9.69 9.16
C GLY A 388 10.37 -10.18 7.85
N ASP A 389 9.58 -10.46 6.80
CA ASP A 389 10.02 -10.96 5.48
C ASP A 389 10.84 -12.26 5.59
N VAL A 390 10.40 -13.18 6.46
CA VAL A 390 11.08 -14.47 6.75
C VAL A 390 10.27 -15.68 6.28
N LYS A 391 10.95 -16.83 6.20
CA LYS A 391 10.42 -18.11 5.72
C LYS A 391 9.56 -18.83 6.77
N TRP A 392 8.48 -18.19 7.21
CA TRP A 392 7.50 -18.81 8.11
C TRP A 392 6.93 -20.11 7.52
N ASP A 393 6.54 -21.02 8.41
CA ASP A 393 5.56 -22.04 8.05
C ASP A 393 4.24 -21.32 7.69
N PRO A 394 3.62 -21.58 6.52
CA PRO A 394 2.38 -20.93 6.13
C PRO A 394 1.24 -21.08 7.13
N THR A 395 1.25 -22.11 7.98
CA THR A 395 0.22 -22.33 9.00
C THR A 395 0.51 -21.60 10.32
N THR A 396 1.69 -20.96 10.45
CA THR A 396 2.03 -20.10 11.60
C THR A 396 0.92 -19.09 11.81
N SER A 397 0.47 -18.89 13.06
CA SER A 397 -0.59 -17.93 13.33
C SER A 397 -0.17 -16.49 12.98
N PHE A 398 -1.12 -15.65 12.56
CA PHE A 398 -0.82 -14.25 12.25
C PHE A 398 -0.25 -13.51 13.47
N SER A 399 -0.77 -13.78 14.67
CA SER A 399 -0.29 -13.18 15.93
C SER A 399 1.20 -13.47 16.19
N GLU A 400 1.60 -14.73 16.03
CA GLU A 400 3.00 -15.13 16.20
C GLU A 400 3.91 -14.46 15.16
N ALA A 401 3.47 -14.45 13.90
CA ALA A 401 4.25 -13.90 12.80
C ALA A 401 4.48 -12.38 12.89
N ILE A 402 3.55 -11.62 13.49
CA ILE A 402 3.71 -10.18 13.72
C ILE A 402 4.42 -9.84 15.04
N GLY A 403 4.79 -10.86 15.82
CA GLY A 403 5.69 -10.77 16.97
C GLY A 403 5.31 -9.67 17.97
N PRO A 404 6.14 -8.63 18.18
CA PRO A 404 5.84 -7.54 19.11
C PRO A 404 4.57 -6.74 18.83
N LEU A 405 3.95 -6.87 17.65
CA LEU A 405 2.63 -6.31 17.35
C LEU A 405 1.48 -7.30 17.60
N GLY A 406 1.78 -8.54 17.95
CA GLY A 406 0.84 -9.63 18.19
C GLY A 406 0.33 -9.65 19.63
N GLN A 407 0.34 -10.84 20.25
CA GLN A 407 -0.21 -11.07 21.59
C GLN A 407 0.35 -10.08 22.63
N GLY A 408 -0.56 -9.40 23.34
CA GLY A 408 -0.21 -8.46 24.40
C GLY A 408 0.40 -7.13 23.95
N SER A 409 0.44 -6.84 22.64
CA SER A 409 1.03 -5.60 22.11
C SER A 409 0.26 -4.33 22.48
N GLY A 410 -1.04 -4.46 22.76
CA GLY A 410 -1.97 -3.34 22.88
C GLY A 410 -2.33 -2.69 21.55
N VAL A 411 -1.99 -3.31 20.42
CA VAL A 411 -2.29 -2.84 19.06
C VAL A 411 -3.28 -3.80 18.39
N ARG A 412 -4.34 -3.25 17.79
CA ARG A 412 -5.23 -4.01 16.90
C ARG A 412 -4.72 -3.87 15.48
N THR A 413 -4.31 -4.98 14.87
CA THR A 413 -3.64 -4.98 13.57
C THR A 413 -4.53 -5.68 12.55
N LEU A 414 -4.90 -4.97 11.49
CA LEU A 414 -5.49 -5.54 10.29
C LEU A 414 -4.49 -5.36 9.14
N ALA A 415 -4.11 -6.43 8.46
CA ALA A 415 -3.36 -6.34 7.22
C ALA A 415 -4.28 -6.65 6.04
N LEU A 416 -4.43 -5.69 5.12
CA LEU A 416 -5.14 -5.87 3.85
C LEU A 416 -4.12 -6.01 2.73
N ARG A 417 -3.80 -7.26 2.38
CA ARG A 417 -2.67 -7.57 1.51
C ARG A 417 -3.07 -8.43 0.31
N THR A 418 -2.91 -7.88 -0.89
CA THR A 418 -2.76 -8.68 -2.11
C THR A 418 -1.37 -9.32 -2.12
N CYS A 419 -1.28 -10.63 -2.32
CA CYS A 419 -0.04 -11.40 -2.20
C CYS A 419 0.90 -11.14 -3.40
N LYS A 420 2.02 -10.45 -3.13
CA LYS A 420 3.06 -10.08 -4.12
C LYS A 420 4.47 -10.50 -3.65
N ALA A 421 4.55 -11.44 -2.71
CA ALA A 421 5.80 -11.95 -2.13
C ALA A 421 5.62 -13.33 -1.51
N ASP A 422 6.72 -14.08 -1.38
CA ASP A 422 6.78 -15.45 -0.87
C ASP A 422 6.17 -15.65 0.53
N VAL A 423 6.33 -14.66 1.41
CA VAL A 423 5.87 -14.74 2.80
C VAL A 423 4.35 -14.81 2.85
N VAL A 424 3.80 -15.76 3.59
CA VAL A 424 2.38 -15.87 3.93
C VAL A 424 2.27 -16.68 5.21
N VAL A 425 1.31 -16.33 6.05
CA VAL A 425 1.03 -17.00 7.33
C VAL A 425 -0.48 -17.09 7.55
N GLY A 426 -0.90 -17.90 8.52
CA GLY A 426 -2.30 -18.09 8.91
C GLY A 426 -3.13 -18.94 7.97
N LEU A 427 -2.50 -19.65 7.02
CA LEU A 427 -3.21 -20.56 6.12
C LEU A 427 -3.66 -21.82 6.85
N ALA A 428 -4.72 -22.45 6.33
CA ALA A 428 -5.14 -23.76 6.83
C ALA A 428 -4.13 -24.86 6.42
N GLU A 429 -4.05 -25.91 7.23
CA GLU A 429 -3.26 -27.11 6.93
C GLU A 429 -3.58 -27.65 5.51
N GLY A 430 -2.54 -27.86 4.70
CA GLY A 430 -2.66 -28.34 3.32
C GLY A 430 -3.06 -27.29 2.28
N GLN A 431 -3.38 -26.04 2.68
CA GLN A 431 -3.82 -25.00 1.74
C GLN A 431 -2.67 -24.52 0.85
N ASP A 432 -1.47 -24.29 1.40
CA ASP A 432 -0.30 -23.92 0.60
C ASP A 432 0.10 -25.03 -0.38
N GLU A 433 0.08 -26.29 0.06
CA GLU A 433 0.31 -27.46 -0.78
C GLU A 433 -0.69 -27.52 -1.94
N GLY A 434 -1.97 -27.31 -1.65
CA GLY A 434 -3.03 -27.27 -2.66
C GLY A 434 -2.81 -26.18 -3.69
N LEU A 435 -2.45 -24.97 -3.26
CA LEU A 435 -2.18 -23.83 -4.14
C LEU A 435 -0.93 -24.03 -4.99
N ARG A 436 0.16 -24.53 -4.40
CA ARG A 436 1.36 -24.93 -5.14
C ARG A 436 1.02 -25.98 -6.19
N ASN A 437 0.23 -27.00 -5.81
CA ASN A 437 -0.22 -28.06 -6.71
C ASN A 437 -1.04 -27.57 -7.91
N ALA A 438 -1.96 -26.63 -7.69
CA ALA A 438 -2.80 -26.08 -8.75
C ALA A 438 -2.05 -25.13 -9.71
N HIS A 439 -0.88 -24.62 -9.30
CA HIS A 439 -0.09 -23.64 -10.05
C HIS A 439 1.25 -24.19 -10.56
N HIS A 440 1.43 -25.51 -10.55
CA HIS A 440 2.66 -26.16 -11.05
C HIS A 440 2.86 -25.99 -12.56
N SER A 441 4.11 -25.74 -12.95
CA SER A 441 4.69 -26.30 -14.17
C SER A 441 5.52 -27.54 -13.78
N GLU A 442 5.60 -28.54 -14.66
CA GLU A 442 6.31 -29.83 -14.42
C GLU A 442 7.79 -29.69 -14.00
N SER A 443 8.36 -28.48 -14.03
CA SER A 443 9.77 -28.17 -13.78
C SER A 443 10.11 -27.61 -12.39
N ALA A 444 9.17 -27.20 -11.53
CA ALA A 444 9.51 -26.53 -10.25
C ALA A 444 8.53 -26.80 -9.09
N PRO A 445 8.47 -28.03 -8.54
CA PRO A 445 7.44 -28.47 -7.59
C PRO A 445 7.51 -27.88 -6.16
N LYS A 446 8.35 -26.86 -5.88
CA LYS A 446 8.60 -26.35 -4.51
C LYS A 446 8.35 -24.86 -4.29
N GLU A 447 8.03 -24.08 -5.32
CA GLU A 447 7.98 -22.61 -5.22
C GLU A 447 6.57 -22.09 -4.91
N ARG A 448 6.44 -21.08 -4.03
CA ARG A 448 5.17 -20.38 -3.76
C ARG A 448 4.86 -19.33 -4.82
N ARG A 449 5.00 -19.67 -6.12
CA ARG A 449 4.73 -18.74 -7.22
C ARG A 449 3.36 -18.09 -7.15
N TRP A 450 2.36 -18.85 -6.69
CA TRP A 450 1.01 -18.33 -6.47
C TRP A 450 1.01 -17.07 -5.58
N ALA A 451 1.86 -17.03 -4.55
CA ALA A 451 1.91 -16.00 -3.52
C ALA A 451 2.53 -14.67 -3.96
N TRP A 452 3.09 -14.59 -5.17
CA TRP A 452 3.61 -13.34 -5.72
C TRP A 452 3.01 -12.93 -7.07
N THR A 453 1.91 -13.57 -7.47
CA THR A 453 1.19 -13.22 -8.71
C THR A 453 0.28 -12.00 -8.58
N GLY A 454 -0.06 -11.57 -7.36
CA GLY A 454 -1.11 -10.58 -7.11
C GLY A 454 -2.53 -11.10 -7.29
N LYS A 455 -2.71 -12.40 -7.58
CA LYS A 455 -4.05 -13.01 -7.77
C LYS A 455 -4.75 -13.33 -6.46
N TRP A 456 -3.99 -13.61 -5.41
CA TRP A 456 -4.49 -14.05 -4.10
C TRP A 456 -4.35 -12.93 -3.08
N ALA A 457 -5.18 -12.93 -2.06
CA ALA A 457 -5.14 -11.92 -1.01
C ALA A 457 -5.40 -12.51 0.38
N VAL A 458 -4.97 -11.80 1.41
CA VAL A 458 -5.28 -12.07 2.81
C VAL A 458 -5.73 -10.78 3.50
N ALA A 459 -6.78 -10.88 4.30
CA ALA A 459 -7.22 -9.87 5.25
C ALA A 459 -7.09 -10.46 6.66
N SER A 460 -5.88 -10.36 7.22
CA SER A 460 -5.51 -10.97 8.49
C SER A 460 -5.65 -9.98 9.65
N PHE A 461 -6.39 -10.35 10.68
CA PHE A 461 -6.62 -9.50 11.85
C PHE A 461 -6.09 -10.15 13.14
N TYR A 462 -5.57 -9.33 14.04
CA TYR A 462 -5.34 -9.73 15.42
C TYR A 462 -5.66 -8.61 16.40
N ASP A 463 -6.42 -8.93 17.46
CA ASP A 463 -6.72 -7.99 18.54
C ASP A 463 -5.68 -8.09 19.66
N GLY A 464 -4.55 -7.38 19.50
CA GLY A 464 -3.51 -7.30 20.52
C GLY A 464 -3.90 -6.52 21.78
N LYS A 465 -5.13 -5.98 21.86
CA LYS A 465 -5.69 -5.38 23.09
C LYS A 465 -6.58 -6.35 23.86
N SER A 466 -6.95 -7.48 23.27
CA SER A 466 -7.70 -8.52 23.97
C SER A 466 -6.84 -9.13 25.08
N ILE A 467 -7.45 -9.42 26.22
CA ILE A 467 -6.78 -10.01 27.40
C ILE A 467 -6.92 -11.55 27.36
N GLU A 468 -7.13 -12.15 26.18
CA GLU A 468 -7.26 -13.60 26.10
C GLU A 468 -5.90 -14.26 26.36
N ASN A 469 -5.87 -15.04 27.46
CA ASN A 469 -4.74 -15.83 27.95
C ASN A 469 -4.44 -17.02 27.06
#